data_AF-K1RBF3-F1
#
_entry.id   AF-K1RBF3-F1
#
_cell.length_a   1.000
_cell.length_b   1.000
_cell.length_c   1.000
_cell.angle_alpha   90.00
_cell.angle_beta   90.00
_cell.angle_gamma   90.00
#
_symmetry.space_group_name_H-M   'P 1'
#
loop_
_entity.id
_entity.type
_entity.pdbx_description
1 polymer ?
#
loop_
_entity_poly.entity_id
_entity_poly.type
_entity_poly.pdbx_seq_one_letter_code
_entity_poly.pdbx_strand_id
1 'polypeptide(L)'
;MAAKDVPLHEAAKPLQWLLGKWKGQGKGIYPTIKDFEYIEDLEFFHVGQPMLQFSFYSVHKDTNKILHREVGFLRIKPGTNQVAFISSHNNGVSEMAEGTVEGQSVGLESHTLGRMSFGKDPQTKKVIAFIIFVEENPNARGRHTTSGVVYGDK
;
A
#
# COMPACT_ATOMS: atom_id res chain seq x y z
N MET A 1 -12.47 -14.89 1.05
CA MET A 1 -13.23 -15.02 -0.21
C MET A 1 -13.81 -13.66 -0.52
N ALA A 2 -13.47 -13.05 -1.66
CA ALA A 2 -14.26 -11.90 -2.13
C ALA A 2 -15.70 -12.40 -2.34
N ALA A 3 -16.69 -11.66 -1.85
CA ALA A 3 -18.08 -11.98 -2.18
C ALA A 3 -18.21 -11.78 -3.70
N LYS A 4 -18.21 -12.89 -4.46
CA LYS A 4 -18.51 -12.86 -5.89
C LYS A 4 -19.88 -12.18 -6.03
N ASP A 5 -19.93 -11.14 -6.86
CA ASP A 5 -21.14 -10.42 -7.28
C ASP A 5 -21.65 -9.26 -6.41
N VAL A 6 -20.87 -8.80 -5.41
CA VAL A 6 -21.23 -7.54 -4.72
C VAL A 6 -20.68 -6.35 -5.52
N PRO A 7 -21.50 -5.36 -5.92
CA PRO A 7 -21.01 -4.17 -6.63
C PRO A 7 -20.11 -3.30 -5.75
N LEU A 8 -19.20 -2.56 -6.38
CA LEU A 8 -18.39 -1.55 -5.67
C LEU A 8 -19.31 -0.47 -5.12
N HIS A 9 -19.10 -0.10 -3.86
CA HIS A 9 -19.84 0.99 -3.24
C HIS A 9 -19.59 2.30 -3.99
N GLU A 10 -20.63 3.11 -4.23
CA GLU A 10 -20.54 4.37 -4.99
C GLU A 10 -19.43 5.30 -4.49
N ALA A 11 -19.35 5.49 -3.16
CA ALA A 11 -18.29 6.28 -2.54
C ALA A 11 -16.86 5.80 -2.87
N ALA A 12 -16.66 4.51 -3.15
CA ALA A 12 -15.36 3.91 -3.44
C ALA A 12 -14.98 3.89 -4.93
N LYS A 13 -15.86 4.38 -5.82
CA LYS A 13 -15.57 4.51 -7.26
C LYS A 13 -14.27 5.28 -7.58
N PRO A 14 -13.89 6.36 -6.86
CA PRO A 14 -12.61 7.03 -7.09
C PRO A 14 -11.38 6.11 -6.91
N LEU A 15 -11.51 5.02 -6.16
CA LEU A 15 -10.45 4.04 -5.91
C LEU A 15 -10.52 2.82 -6.84
N GLN A 16 -11.48 2.75 -7.77
CA GLN A 16 -11.72 1.55 -8.59
C GLN A 16 -10.50 1.12 -9.42
N TRP A 17 -9.62 2.06 -9.76
CA TRP A 17 -8.42 1.81 -10.55
C TRP A 17 -7.39 0.96 -9.80
N LEU A 18 -7.48 0.85 -8.47
CA LEU A 18 -6.64 -0.01 -7.64
C LEU A 18 -7.08 -1.48 -7.67
N LEU A 19 -8.34 -1.78 -8.04
CA LEU A 19 -8.90 -3.12 -7.91
C LEU A 19 -8.16 -4.15 -8.76
N GLY A 20 -7.91 -5.31 -8.16
CA GLY A 20 -7.27 -6.45 -8.80
C GLY A 20 -5.94 -6.81 -8.16
N LYS A 21 -5.18 -7.63 -8.89
CA LYS A 21 -3.85 -8.08 -8.51
C LYS A 21 -2.81 -7.36 -9.33
N TRP A 22 -1.74 -6.97 -8.66
CA TRP A 22 -0.61 -6.24 -9.24
C TRP A 22 0.67 -6.95 -8.88
N LYS A 23 1.65 -6.84 -9.77
CA LYS A 23 3.00 -7.35 -9.53
C LYS A 23 4.01 -6.31 -10.01
N GLY A 24 4.96 -5.98 -9.16
CA GLY A 24 5.96 -4.95 -9.42
C GLY A 24 7.34 -5.33 -8.92
N GLN A 25 8.33 -4.50 -9.27
CA GLN A 25 9.66 -4.53 -8.70
C GLN A 25 9.90 -3.21 -7.97
N GLY A 26 10.59 -3.26 -6.83
CA GLY A 26 10.94 -2.10 -6.04
C GLY A 26 12.38 -2.16 -5.54
N LYS A 27 12.86 -1.02 -5.03
CA LYS A 27 14.18 -0.90 -4.43
C LYS A 27 14.04 -0.38 -3.00
N GLY A 28 14.64 -1.08 -2.05
CA GLY A 28 14.74 -0.67 -0.65
C GLY A 28 16.06 0.07 -0.42
N ILE A 29 15.99 1.28 0.12
CA ILE A 29 17.14 2.14 0.42
C ILE A 29 16.90 2.72 1.82
N TYR A 30 17.86 2.57 2.72
CA TYR A 30 17.83 3.25 4.03
C TYR A 30 19.26 3.37 4.57
N PRO A 31 19.64 4.49 5.24
CA PRO A 31 21.04 4.82 5.53
C PRO A 31 21.85 3.75 6.28
N THR A 32 21.19 2.90 7.08
CA THR A 32 21.83 1.91 7.94
C THR A 32 21.85 0.49 7.39
N ILE A 33 21.30 0.26 6.19
CA ILE A 33 21.27 -1.05 5.53
C ILE A 33 21.79 -0.96 4.10
N LYS A 34 22.19 -2.09 3.53
CA LYS A 34 22.54 -2.15 2.11
C LYS A 34 21.27 -2.03 1.27
N ASP A 35 21.37 -1.30 0.16
CA ASP A 35 20.36 -1.29 -0.88
C ASP A 35 20.01 -2.72 -1.32
N PHE A 36 18.73 -2.98 -1.56
CA PHE A 36 18.25 -4.26 -2.07
C PHE A 36 17.09 -4.05 -3.05
N GLU A 37 16.88 -5.02 -3.94
CA GLU A 37 15.72 -5.05 -4.83
C GLU A 37 14.74 -6.14 -4.37
N TYR A 38 13.45 -5.88 -4.57
CA TYR A 38 12.39 -6.81 -4.21
C TYR A 38 11.33 -6.89 -5.31
N ILE A 39 10.65 -8.03 -5.35
CA ILE A 39 9.42 -8.22 -6.10
C ILE A 39 8.27 -8.07 -5.13
N GLU A 40 7.22 -7.37 -5.52
CA GLU A 40 6.05 -7.14 -4.68
C GLU A 40 4.77 -7.57 -5.41
N ASP A 41 3.98 -8.40 -4.74
CA ASP A 41 2.62 -8.75 -5.15
C ASP A 41 1.64 -7.93 -4.30
N LEU A 42 0.77 -7.18 -4.96
CA LEU A 42 -0.31 -6.39 -4.34
C LEU A 42 -1.66 -6.97 -4.74
N GLU A 43 -2.62 -6.91 -3.83
CA GLU A 43 -4.02 -7.17 -4.16
C GLU A 43 -4.90 -6.13 -3.48
N PHE A 44 -5.84 -5.56 -4.23
CA PHE A 44 -6.94 -4.77 -3.70
C PHE A 44 -8.27 -5.40 -4.11
N PHE A 45 -9.18 -5.52 -3.15
CA PHE A 45 -10.52 -6.01 -3.40
C PHE A 45 -11.54 -5.34 -2.46
N HIS A 46 -12.82 -5.55 -2.73
CA HIS A 46 -13.91 -5.03 -1.90
C HIS A 46 -14.97 -6.09 -1.65
N VAL A 47 -15.82 -5.79 -0.67
CA VAL A 47 -17.02 -6.58 -0.34
C VAL A 47 -18.28 -5.70 -0.31
N GLY A 48 -18.26 -4.55 -0.99
CA GLY A 48 -19.40 -3.63 -1.15
C GLY A 48 -19.51 -2.53 -0.10
N GLN A 49 -18.56 -2.46 0.83
CA GLN A 49 -18.42 -1.35 1.77
C GLN A 49 -17.66 -0.18 1.12
N PRO A 50 -17.73 1.05 1.66
CA PRO A 50 -17.00 2.23 1.16
C PRO A 50 -15.49 2.18 1.49
N MET A 51 -14.85 1.05 1.16
CA MET A 51 -13.44 0.78 1.39
C MET A 51 -12.94 -0.35 0.50
N LEU A 52 -11.63 -0.40 0.31
CA LEU A 52 -10.89 -1.53 -0.25
C LEU A 52 -10.16 -2.25 0.88
N GLN A 53 -10.11 -3.57 0.84
CA GLN A 53 -9.12 -4.36 1.56
C GLN A 53 -7.88 -4.50 0.68
N PHE A 54 -6.69 -4.49 1.27
CA PHE A 54 -5.44 -4.71 0.55
C PHE A 54 -4.51 -5.72 1.22
N SER A 55 -3.59 -6.26 0.43
CA SER A 55 -2.41 -6.99 0.90
C SER A 55 -1.20 -6.71 0.02
N PHE A 56 -0.07 -6.36 0.62
CA PHE A 56 1.21 -6.14 -0.07
C PHE A 56 2.23 -7.14 0.47
N TYR A 57 2.74 -8.01 -0.40
CA TYR A 57 3.71 -9.05 -0.04
C TYR A 57 4.95 -8.94 -0.89
N SER A 58 6.10 -8.75 -0.23
CA SER A 58 7.39 -8.64 -0.91
C SER A 58 8.30 -9.85 -0.68
N VAL A 59 9.10 -10.14 -1.70
CA VAL A 59 10.20 -11.11 -1.65
C VAL A 59 11.46 -10.47 -2.22
N HIS A 60 12.62 -10.85 -1.70
CA HIS A 60 13.90 -10.41 -2.24
C HIS A 60 14.05 -10.91 -3.68
N LYS A 61 14.43 -10.03 -4.60
CA LYS A 61 14.48 -10.31 -6.05
C LYS A 61 15.37 -11.51 -6.40
N ASP A 62 16.58 -11.58 -5.84
CA ASP A 62 17.53 -12.65 -6.19
C ASP A 62 17.36 -13.94 -5.37
N THR A 63 17.01 -13.82 -4.09
CA THR A 63 17.03 -14.97 -3.16
C THR A 63 15.65 -15.58 -2.92
N ASN A 64 14.58 -14.95 -3.40
CA ASN A 64 13.18 -15.29 -3.09
C ASN A 64 12.86 -15.35 -1.59
N LYS A 65 13.75 -14.80 -0.74
CA LYS A 65 13.50 -14.71 0.70
C LYS A 65 12.30 -13.80 0.94
N ILE A 66 11.35 -14.25 1.76
CA ILE A 66 10.22 -13.44 2.22
C ILE A 66 10.75 -12.20 2.95
N LEU A 67 10.25 -11.02 2.56
CA LEU A 67 10.60 -9.74 3.16
C LEU A 67 9.39 -9.17 3.94
N HIS A 68 8.98 -7.96 3.59
CA HIS A 68 7.91 -7.22 4.25
C HIS A 68 6.54 -7.71 3.79
N ARG A 69 5.59 -7.68 4.71
CA ARG A 69 4.18 -7.90 4.43
C ARG A 69 3.36 -6.89 5.18
N GLU A 70 2.34 -6.37 4.52
CA GLU A 70 1.30 -5.60 5.16
C GLU A 70 -0.08 -5.90 4.59
N VAL A 71 -1.08 -5.71 5.44
CA VAL A 71 -2.49 -5.92 5.12
C VAL A 71 -3.33 -4.91 5.85
N GLY A 72 -4.49 -4.56 5.29
CA GLY A 72 -5.34 -3.56 5.92
C GLY A 72 -6.50 -3.09 5.06
N PHE A 73 -6.94 -1.87 5.33
CA PHE A 73 -8.06 -1.24 4.60
C PHE A 73 -7.72 0.19 4.16
N LEU A 74 -8.11 0.51 2.93
CA LEU A 74 -8.15 1.88 2.39
C LEU A 74 -9.60 2.33 2.32
N ARG A 75 -9.98 3.26 3.18
CA ARG A 75 -11.33 3.81 3.30
C ARG A 75 -11.42 5.16 2.62
N ILE A 76 -12.60 5.50 2.12
CA ILE A 76 -12.88 6.83 1.58
C ILE A 76 -14.06 7.43 2.33
N LYS A 77 -13.96 8.72 2.67
CA LYS A 77 -15.07 9.46 3.25
C LYS A 77 -16.10 9.74 2.15
N PRO A 78 -17.36 9.28 2.27
CA PRO A 78 -18.36 9.44 1.23
C PRO A 78 -18.55 10.91 0.81
N GLY A 79 -18.61 11.15 -0.50
CA GLY A 79 -18.82 12.47 -1.08
C GLY A 79 -17.60 13.39 -1.08
N THR A 80 -16.42 12.91 -0.71
CA THR A 80 -15.17 13.68 -0.75
C THR A 80 -14.06 12.87 -1.44
N ASN A 81 -12.87 13.47 -1.56
CA ASN A 81 -11.65 12.79 -1.97
C ASN A 81 -10.76 12.37 -0.79
N GLN A 82 -11.24 12.51 0.46
CA GLN A 82 -10.47 12.19 1.65
C GLN A 82 -10.43 10.68 1.87
N VAL A 83 -9.22 10.15 2.05
CA VAL A 83 -8.99 8.73 2.30
C VAL A 83 -8.31 8.52 3.65
N ALA A 84 -8.57 7.36 4.25
CA ALA A 84 -7.92 6.90 5.47
C ALA A 84 -7.43 5.46 5.27
N PHE A 85 -6.22 5.19 5.71
CA PHE A 85 -5.51 3.93 5.53
C PHE A 85 -5.18 3.37 6.91
N ILE A 86 -5.53 2.10 7.14
CA ILE A 86 -5.16 1.36 8.34
C ILE A 86 -4.39 0.12 7.92
N SER A 87 -3.18 -0.06 8.45
CA SER A 87 -2.28 -1.14 8.07
C SER A 87 -1.70 -1.87 9.27
N SER A 88 -1.48 -3.17 9.11
CA SER A 88 -0.74 -4.02 10.02
C SER A 88 0.45 -4.65 9.30
N HIS A 89 1.64 -4.40 9.81
CA HIS A 89 2.91 -4.80 9.21
C HIS A 89 3.45 -6.04 9.93
N ASN A 90 4.04 -6.98 9.19
CA ASN A 90 4.59 -8.22 9.76
C ASN A 90 5.76 -8.05 10.73
N ASN A 91 6.33 -6.84 10.81
CA ASN A 91 7.36 -6.48 11.78
C ASN A 91 6.79 -6.01 13.13
N GLY A 92 5.47 -6.05 13.33
CA GLY A 92 4.81 -5.66 14.58
C GLY A 92 4.50 -4.16 14.69
N VAL A 93 4.45 -3.46 13.55
CA VAL A 93 3.98 -2.07 13.46
C VAL A 93 2.50 -2.04 13.01
N SER A 94 1.73 -1.11 13.56
CA SER A 94 0.39 -0.76 13.08
C SER A 94 0.34 0.71 12.70
N GLU A 95 -0.23 1.03 11.57
CA GLU A 95 -0.26 2.39 11.00
C GLU A 95 -1.70 2.87 10.80
N MET A 96 -1.95 4.15 11.11
CA MET A 96 -3.09 4.90 10.58
C MET A 96 -2.57 6.14 9.85
N ALA A 97 -2.98 6.29 8.60
CA ALA A 97 -2.62 7.39 7.72
C ALA A 97 -3.87 8.00 7.09
N GLU A 98 -3.81 9.29 6.79
CA GLU A 98 -4.88 10.02 6.11
C GLU A 98 -4.30 10.79 4.91
N GLY A 99 -5.16 11.13 3.96
CA GLY A 99 -4.77 11.92 2.80
C GLY A 99 -5.88 12.04 1.77
N THR A 100 -5.51 12.10 0.49
CA THR A 100 -6.47 12.32 -0.61
C THR A 100 -6.25 11.39 -1.81
N VAL A 101 -7.32 11.14 -2.56
CA VAL A 101 -7.29 10.55 -3.90
C VAL A 101 -7.55 11.62 -4.95
N GLU A 102 -6.67 11.74 -5.95
CA GLU A 102 -6.79 12.69 -7.05
C GLU A 102 -6.50 11.97 -8.37
N GLY A 103 -7.54 11.82 -9.21
CA GLY A 103 -7.42 10.99 -10.42
C GLY A 103 -7.01 9.56 -10.08
N GLN A 104 -5.84 9.14 -10.57
CA GLN A 104 -5.25 7.82 -10.29
C GLN A 104 -4.01 7.92 -9.38
N SER A 105 -4.05 8.85 -8.43
CA SER A 105 -3.04 9.06 -7.41
C SER A 105 -3.68 9.06 -6.03
N VAL A 106 -3.05 8.38 -5.08
CA VAL A 106 -3.38 8.43 -3.65
C VAL A 106 -2.13 8.89 -2.91
N GLY A 107 -2.25 9.95 -2.13
CA GLY A 107 -1.22 10.41 -1.19
C GLY A 107 -1.68 10.18 0.25
N LEU A 108 -0.80 9.66 1.10
CA LEU A 108 -1.08 9.30 2.48
C LEU A 108 0.05 9.75 3.40
N GLU A 109 -0.31 10.21 4.59
CA GLU A 109 0.62 10.57 5.65
C GLU A 109 0.17 9.97 6.99
N SER A 110 1.05 9.21 7.65
CA SER A 110 0.74 8.58 8.94
C SER A 110 0.57 9.63 10.04
N HIS A 111 -0.51 9.57 10.80
CA HIS A 111 -0.68 10.38 12.02
C HIS A 111 -0.65 9.52 13.29
N THR A 112 -0.73 8.19 13.17
CA THR A 112 -0.63 7.28 14.31
C THR A 112 0.16 6.04 13.92
N LEU A 113 1.16 5.71 14.74
CA LEU A 113 1.98 4.51 14.61
C LEU A 113 2.06 3.82 15.98
N GLY A 114 1.64 2.56 16.01
CA GLY A 114 1.81 1.66 17.14
C GLY A 114 2.90 0.63 16.83
N ARG A 115 3.59 0.15 17.87
CA ARG A 115 4.55 -0.95 17.73
C ARG A 115 4.48 -1.92 18.90
N MET A 116 4.82 -3.18 18.66
CA MET A 116 5.03 -4.17 19.71
C MET A 116 6.22 -3.78 20.61
N SER A 117 6.11 -4.09 21.91
CA SER A 117 7.13 -3.72 22.92
C SER A 117 8.51 -4.33 22.66
N PHE A 118 8.58 -5.46 21.95
CA PHE A 118 9.80 -6.17 21.58
C PHE A 118 10.16 -6.01 20.09
N GLY A 119 9.57 -5.01 19.41
CA GLY A 119 9.94 -4.65 18.04
C GLY A 119 11.40 -4.21 17.95
N LYS A 120 12.07 -4.51 16.83
CA LYS A 120 13.45 -4.11 16.59
C LYS A 120 13.56 -2.60 16.36
N ASP A 121 14.70 -2.04 16.74
CA ASP A 121 15.09 -0.68 16.37
C ASP A 121 15.77 -0.63 14.99
N PRO A 122 15.78 0.52 14.30
CA PRO A 122 15.17 1.79 14.71
C PRO A 122 13.64 1.78 14.63
N GLN A 123 13.00 2.62 15.44
CA GLN A 123 11.55 2.79 15.40
C GLN A 123 11.14 3.70 14.24
N THR A 124 10.24 3.23 13.39
CA THR A 124 9.52 4.08 12.44
C THR A 124 8.72 5.16 13.17
N LYS A 125 8.97 6.43 12.86
CA LYS A 125 8.28 7.59 13.45
C LYS A 125 7.26 8.22 12.52
N LYS A 126 7.45 8.06 11.22
CA LYS A 126 6.59 8.63 10.18
C LYS A 126 6.64 7.79 8.92
N VAL A 127 5.48 7.64 8.29
CA VAL A 127 5.32 7.04 6.98
C VAL A 127 4.61 8.03 6.08
N ILE A 128 5.15 8.23 4.87
CA ILE A 128 4.48 8.92 3.78
C ILE A 128 4.43 7.93 2.62
N ALA A 129 3.24 7.71 2.07
CA ALA A 129 3.02 6.75 1.01
C ALA A 129 2.31 7.39 -0.18
N PHE A 130 2.72 6.98 -1.37
CA PHE A 130 2.05 7.32 -2.62
C PHE A 130 1.73 6.04 -3.39
N ILE A 131 0.51 5.97 -3.92
CA ILE A 131 0.12 4.95 -4.89
C ILE A 131 -0.31 5.68 -6.15
N ILE A 132 0.42 5.46 -7.24
CA ILE A 132 0.20 6.16 -8.50
C ILE A 132 0.07 5.13 -9.60
N PHE A 133 -0.97 5.25 -10.41
CA PHE A 133 -1.07 4.51 -11.66
C PHE A 133 -0.09 5.10 -12.67
N VAL A 134 0.76 4.25 -13.22
CA VAL A 134 1.70 4.64 -14.27
C VAL A 134 1.35 3.82 -15.51
N GLU A 135 0.97 4.51 -16.59
CA GLU A 135 0.87 3.85 -17.89
C GLU A 135 2.28 3.51 -18.35
N GLU A 136 2.54 2.22 -18.57
CA GLU A 136 3.77 1.81 -19.24
C GLU A 136 3.70 2.21 -20.71
N ASN A 137 4.87 2.52 -21.28
CA ASN A 137 5.04 2.75 -22.71
C ASN A 137 4.28 1.66 -23.50
N PRO A 138 3.40 1.97 -24.47
CA PRO A 138 2.46 1.02 -25.11
C PRO A 138 3.08 -0.24 -25.77
N ASN A 139 4.41 -0.35 -25.78
CA ASN A 139 5.14 -1.52 -26.25
C ASN A 139 5.53 -2.51 -25.13
N ALA A 140 5.31 -2.18 -23.86
CA ALA A 140 5.56 -3.05 -22.71
C ALA A 140 4.23 -3.68 -22.23
N ARG A 141 4.23 -5.00 -22.03
CA ARG A 141 3.04 -5.76 -21.63
C ARG A 141 2.91 -5.75 -20.10
N GLY A 142 2.19 -4.80 -19.54
CA GLY A 142 1.85 -4.83 -18.12
C GLY A 142 1.15 -3.56 -17.63
N ARG A 143 0.25 -3.71 -16.66
CA ARG A 143 -0.16 -2.59 -15.80
C ARG A 143 0.71 -2.65 -14.55
N HIS A 144 1.42 -1.56 -14.24
CA HIS A 144 2.27 -1.47 -13.07
C HIS A 144 1.79 -0.33 -12.17
N THR A 145 1.80 -0.56 -10.87
CA THR A 145 1.65 0.45 -9.83
C THR A 145 2.98 0.55 -9.11
N THR A 146 3.49 1.77 -8.91
CA THR A 146 4.60 2.00 -7.99
C THR A 146 4.00 2.34 -6.63
N SER A 147 4.17 1.44 -5.66
CA SER A 147 4.04 1.71 -4.24
C SER A 147 5.37 2.27 -3.75
N GLY A 148 5.37 3.52 -3.28
CA GLY A 148 6.53 4.11 -2.60
C GLY A 148 6.17 4.34 -1.14
N VAL A 149 6.90 3.71 -0.23
CA VAL A 149 6.83 3.99 1.22
C VAL A 149 8.12 4.72 1.60
N VAL A 150 8.02 6.00 1.93
CA VAL A 150 9.15 6.77 2.46
C VAL A 150 9.05 6.78 3.98
N TYR A 151 10.00 6.10 4.62
CA TYR A 151 10.20 6.19 6.06
C TYR A 151 11.02 7.45 6.36
N GLY A 152 10.41 8.42 7.03
CA GLY A 152 11.06 9.67 7.43
C GLY A 152 11.48 9.62 8.89
N ASP A 153 12.78 9.85 9.15
CA ASP A 153 13.26 10.28 10.45
C ASP A 153 13.17 11.81 10.48
N LYS A 154 12.32 12.37 11.35
CA LYS A 154 12.49 13.74 11.84
C LYS A 154 12.86 13.67 13.31
#